data_AF-A0A417QWL4-F1
#
_entry.id   AF-A0A417QWL4-F1
#
_cell.length_a   1.000
_cell.length_b   1.000
_cell.length_c   1.000
_cell.angle_alpha   90.00
_cell.angle_beta   90.00
_cell.angle_gamma   90.00
#
_symmetry.space_group_name_H-M   'P 1'
#
loop_
_entity.id
_entity.type
_entity.pdbx_description
1 polymer ?
#
loop_
_entity_poly.entity_id
_entity_poly.type
_entity_poly.pdbx_seq_one_letter_code
_entity_poly.pdbx_strand_id
1 'polypeptide(L)'
;MNEIICDKCAATFTPDMIEIQNRVITQDEEHNDIIEQYYECPICGTHYTITITDRVQRIAIQKRRQLQTAVKNAIRARRPARAQTYKNKEKELADDIQARAKMLKEQYAEYTEE
;
A
#
# COMPACT_ATOMS: atom_id res chain seq x y z
N MET A 1 19.78 5.76 -8.66
CA MET A 1 18.53 6.53 -8.73
C MET A 1 17.52 5.64 -9.43
N ASN A 2 16.33 5.46 -8.87
CA ASN A 2 15.28 4.69 -9.53
C ASN A 2 14.46 5.68 -10.35
N GLU A 3 14.64 5.69 -11.67
CA GLU A 3 13.90 6.55 -12.59
C GLU A 3 12.51 5.94 -12.86
N ILE A 4 11.49 6.79 -12.95
CA ILE A 4 10.11 6.41 -13.27
C ILE A 4 9.81 6.96 -14.66
N ILE A 5 9.23 6.12 -15.52
CA ILE A 5 8.87 6.47 -16.88
C ILE A 5 7.35 6.44 -16.98
N CYS A 6 6.76 7.57 -17.39
CA CYS A 6 5.33 7.64 -17.69
C CYS A 6 5.04 6.90 -19.01
N ASP A 7 4.09 5.97 -19.00
CA ASP A 7 3.67 5.23 -20.19
C ASP A 7 2.88 6.08 -21.20
N LYS A 8 2.24 7.16 -20.74
CA LYS A 8 1.47 8.09 -21.60
C LYS A 8 2.32 9.11 -22.34
N CYS A 9 3.24 9.79 -21.66
CA CYS A 9 4.05 10.88 -22.25
C CYS A 9 5.52 10.53 -22.45
N ALA A 10 5.95 9.32 -22.05
CA ALA A 10 7.34 8.86 -22.09
C ALA A 10 8.33 9.73 -21.28
N ALA A 11 7.84 10.70 -20.51
CA ALA A 11 8.69 11.53 -19.67
C ALA A 11 9.31 10.69 -18.54
N THR A 12 10.57 10.98 -18.27
CA THR A 12 11.32 10.38 -17.16
C THR A 12 11.39 11.38 -16.03
N PHE A 13 11.06 10.94 -14.82
CA PHE A 13 11.11 11.75 -13.61
C PHE A 13 11.54 10.90 -12.42
N THR A 14 11.93 11.57 -11.35
CA THR A 14 12.41 10.93 -10.13
C THR A 14 11.28 10.83 -9.09
N PRO A 15 11.35 9.86 -8.14
CA PRO A 15 10.29 9.66 -7.15
C PRO A 15 10.02 10.87 -6.25
N ASP A 16 11.00 11.75 -6.05
CA ASP A 16 10.86 13.00 -5.29
C ASP A 16 10.01 14.06 -6.01
N MET A 17 9.77 13.91 -7.32
CA MET A 17 8.85 14.76 -8.07
C MET A 17 7.38 14.30 -7.95
N ILE A 18 7.13 13.18 -7.27
CA ILE A 18 5.80 12.58 -7.16
C ILE A 18 5.18 12.93 -5.82
N GLU A 19 3.99 13.52 -5.85
CA GLU A 19 3.14 13.65 -4.68
C GLU A 19 2.13 12.50 -4.63
N ILE A 20 2.25 11.64 -3.61
CA ILE A 20 1.29 10.56 -3.37
C ILE A 20 0.09 11.14 -2.62
N GLN A 21 -1.08 10.99 -3.21
CA GLN A 21 -2.34 11.49 -2.68
C GLN A 21 -3.25 10.32 -2.27
N ASN A 22 -4.25 10.63 -1.42
CA ASN A 22 -5.29 9.68 -1.06
C ASN A 22 -6.66 10.33 -1.28
N ARG A 23 -7.61 9.61 -1.89
CA ARG A 23 -9.01 10.04 -2.03
C ARG A 23 -9.96 8.92 -1.68
N VAL A 24 -11.12 9.27 -1.12
CA VAL A 24 -12.22 8.31 -0.96
C VAL A 24 -12.89 8.14 -2.32
N ILE A 25 -12.99 6.90 -2.80
CA ILE A 25 -13.60 6.58 -4.10
C ILE A 25 -15.03 6.08 -3.95
N THR A 26 -15.33 5.37 -2.86
CA THR A 26 -16.68 4.86 -2.54
C THR A 26 -16.72 4.38 -1.08
N GLN A 27 -17.82 3.78 -0.66
CA GLN A 27 -17.98 3.10 0.63
C GLN A 27 -18.34 1.63 0.41
N ASP A 28 -17.92 0.76 1.34
CA ASP A 28 -18.33 -0.65 1.36
C ASP A 28 -19.76 -0.84 1.90
N GLU A 29 -20.25 -2.08 1.91
CA GLU A 29 -21.58 -2.44 2.42
C GLU A 29 -21.77 -2.03 3.91
N GLU A 30 -20.69 -1.96 4.66
CA GLU A 30 -20.64 -1.55 6.06
C GLU A 30 -20.45 -0.02 6.23
N HIS A 31 -20.56 0.75 5.13
CA HIS A 31 -20.37 2.20 5.07
C HIS A 31 -18.98 2.68 5.51
N ASN A 32 -17.95 1.83 5.37
CA ASN A 32 -16.57 2.25 5.57
C ASN A 32 -15.98 2.78 4.26
N ASP A 33 -15.17 3.83 4.37
CA ASP A 33 -14.52 4.42 3.20
C ASP A 33 -13.55 3.44 2.52
N ILE A 34 -13.66 3.38 1.19
CA ILE A 34 -12.68 2.79 0.30
C ILE A 34 -11.80 3.92 -0.23
N ILE A 35 -10.50 3.81 0.07
CA ILE A 35 -9.53 4.85 -0.20
C ILE A 35 -8.60 4.40 -1.31
N GLU A 36 -8.53 5.18 -2.37
CA GLU A 36 -7.50 5.08 -3.38
C GLU A 36 -6.27 5.88 -2.97
N GLN A 37 -5.10 5.27 -3.08
CA GLN A 37 -3.82 5.94 -3.07
C GLN A 37 -3.30 6.03 -4.51
N TYR A 38 -2.99 7.22 -4.97
CA TYR A 38 -2.61 7.50 -6.35
C TYR A 38 -1.53 8.57 -6.44
N TYR A 39 -0.98 8.73 -7.64
CA TYR A 39 -0.20 9.90 -8.01
C TYR A 39 -0.53 10.32 -9.44
N GLU A 40 -0.26 11.57 -9.76
CA GLU A 40 -0.36 12.08 -11.13
C GLU A 40 1.04 12.26 -11.71
N CYS A 41 1.21 11.97 -13.01
CA CYS A 41 2.46 12.29 -13.69
C CYS A 41 2.72 13.81 -13.55
N PRO A 42 3.88 14.24 -13.02
CA PRO A 42 4.17 15.66 -12.83
C PRO A 42 4.31 16.42 -14.15
N ILE A 43 4.38 15.71 -15.28
CA ILE A 43 4.59 16.29 -16.61
C ILE A 43 3.28 16.36 -17.40
N CYS A 44 2.49 15.29 -17.43
CA CYS A 44 1.27 15.21 -18.26
C CYS A 44 -0.03 15.03 -17.47
N GLY A 45 0.03 14.95 -16.14
CA GLY A 45 -1.16 14.82 -15.28
C GLY A 45 -1.86 13.47 -15.37
N THR A 46 -1.26 12.45 -15.99
CA THR A 46 -1.87 11.11 -16.04
C THR A 46 -1.98 10.51 -14.64
N HIS A 47 -3.18 10.07 -14.29
CA HIS A 47 -3.51 9.46 -12.99
C HIS A 47 -3.02 8.02 -12.93
N TYR A 48 -2.33 7.66 -11.85
CA TYR A 48 -1.86 6.30 -11.59
C TYR A 48 -2.25 5.86 -10.20
N THR A 49 -3.12 4.85 -10.16
CA THR A 49 -3.49 4.14 -8.93
C THR A 49 -2.34 3.28 -8.43
N ILE A 50 -1.85 3.58 -7.24
CA ILE A 50 -0.85 2.78 -6.53
C ILE A 50 -1.54 1.59 -5.86
N THR A 51 -2.55 1.85 -5.05
CA THR A 51 -3.32 0.81 -4.34
C THR A 51 -4.68 1.34 -3.93
N ILE A 52 -5.63 0.42 -3.80
CA ILE A 52 -6.94 0.68 -3.17
C ILE A 52 -6.92 0.00 -1.81
N THR A 53 -7.43 0.69 -0.78
CA THR A 53 -7.44 0.19 0.60
C THR A 53 -8.80 0.36 1.24
N ASP A 54 -9.25 -0.69 1.91
CA ASP A 54 -10.44 -0.66 2.75
C ASP A 54 -10.07 -0.60 4.23
N ARG A 55 -11.07 -0.65 5.11
CA ARG A 55 -10.84 -0.64 6.56
C ARG A 55 -10.02 -1.84 7.03
N VAL A 56 -10.33 -3.04 6.55
CA VAL A 56 -9.67 -4.29 6.98
C VAL A 56 -8.18 -4.25 6.61
N GLN A 57 -7.85 -3.80 5.42
CA GLN A 57 -6.48 -3.68 4.95
C GLN A 57 -5.71 -2.61 5.72
N ARG A 58 -6.34 -1.47 6.03
CA ARG A 58 -5.73 -0.44 6.89
C ARG A 58 -5.36 -0.99 8.27
N ILE A 59 -6.25 -1.77 8.89
CA ILE A 59 -6.00 -2.45 10.17
C ILE A 59 -4.84 -3.45 10.03
N ALA A 60 -4.83 -4.26 8.96
CA ALA A 60 -3.77 -5.21 8.70
C ALA A 60 -2.39 -4.54 8.54
N ILE A 61 -2.32 -3.44 7.77
CA ILE A 61 -1.09 -2.65 7.61
C ILE A 61 -0.60 -2.10 8.95
N GLN A 62 -1.50 -1.59 9.79
CA GLN A 62 -1.15 -1.10 11.12
C GLN A 62 -0.57 -2.23 12.00
N LYS A 63 -1.21 -3.39 12.00
CA LYS A 63 -0.75 -4.58 12.75
C LYS A 63 0.61 -5.08 12.23
N ARG A 64 0.85 -5.02 10.91
CA ARG A 64 2.15 -5.34 10.31
C ARG A 64 3.25 -4.41 10.82
N ARG A 65 3.00 -3.10 10.89
CA ARG A 65 3.94 -2.12 11.46
C ARG A 65 4.25 -2.42 12.93
N GLN A 66 3.26 -2.82 13.71
CA GLN A 66 3.45 -3.24 15.10
C GLN A 66 4.34 -4.49 15.19
N LEU A 67 4.13 -5.50 14.33
CA LEU A 67 4.98 -6.70 14.28
C LEU A 67 6.42 -6.38 13.89
N GLN A 68 6.63 -5.51 12.90
CA GLN A 68 7.98 -5.05 12.52
C GLN A 68 8.70 -4.36 13.69
N THR A 69 7.95 -3.58 14.47
CA THR A 69 8.48 -2.93 15.69
C THR A 69 8.81 -3.97 16.76
N ALA A 70 7.94 -4.97 16.94
CA ALA A 70 8.17 -6.09 17.87
C ALA A 70 9.40 -6.94 17.47
N VAL A 71 9.63 -7.17 16.18
CA VAL A 71 10.84 -7.82 15.67
C VAL A 71 12.08 -7.02 16.07
N LYS A 72 12.12 -5.71 15.76
CA LYS A 72 13.25 -4.83 16.11
C LYS A 72 13.53 -4.85 17.62
N ASN A 73 12.48 -4.78 18.44
CA ASN A 73 12.60 -4.81 19.89
C ASN A 73 13.10 -6.17 20.41
N ALA A 74 12.61 -7.29 19.86
CA ALA A 74 13.06 -8.62 20.24
C ALA A 74 14.54 -8.87 19.88
N ILE A 75 14.99 -8.37 18.73
CA ILE A 75 16.41 -8.41 18.31
C ILE A 75 17.27 -7.61 19.30
N ARG A 76 16.87 -6.37 19.63
CA ARG A 76 17.56 -5.53 20.63
C ARG A 76 17.64 -6.19 22.00
N ALA A 77 16.57 -6.87 22.42
CA ALA A 77 16.51 -7.63 23.67
C ALA A 77 17.22 -9.00 23.62
N ARG A 78 17.91 -9.34 22.52
CA ARG A 78 18.60 -10.62 22.29
C ARG A 78 17.68 -11.84 22.48
N ARG A 79 16.43 -11.75 22.00
CA ARG A 79 15.41 -12.83 22.04
C ARG A 79 15.15 -13.38 20.63
N PRO A 80 16.06 -14.21 20.06
CA PRO A 80 15.99 -14.63 18.67
C PRO A 80 14.74 -15.47 18.35
N ALA A 81 14.32 -16.36 19.25
CA ALA A 81 13.11 -17.16 19.06
C ALA A 81 11.86 -16.29 18.90
N ARG A 82 11.69 -15.27 19.76
CA ARG A 82 10.56 -14.32 19.66
C ARG A 82 10.65 -13.46 18.40
N ALA A 83 11.85 -13.00 18.04
CA ALA A 83 12.05 -12.24 16.81
C ALA A 83 11.63 -13.06 15.58
N GLN A 84 11.98 -14.35 15.55
CA GLN A 84 11.58 -15.25 14.47
C GLN A 84 10.06 -15.47 14.45
N THR A 85 9.42 -15.67 15.60
CA THR A 85 7.95 -15.78 15.67
C THR A 85 7.26 -14.53 15.12
N TYR A 86 7.71 -13.32 15.49
CA TYR A 86 7.13 -12.09 14.96
C TYR A 86 7.39 -11.92 13.47
N LYS A 87 8.56 -12.34 12.98
CA LYS A 87 8.90 -12.31 11.55
C LYS A 87 8.00 -13.23 10.73
N ASN A 88 7.70 -14.43 11.23
CA ASN A 88 6.78 -15.34 10.54
C ASN A 88 5.36 -14.74 10.47
N LYS A 89 4.85 -14.20 11.58
CA LYS A 89 3.54 -13.52 11.62
C LYS A 89 3.49 -12.29 10.71
N GLU A 90 4.59 -11.56 10.61
CA GLU A 90 4.69 -10.40 9.71
C GLU A 90 4.63 -10.80 8.25
N LYS A 91 5.24 -11.94 7.89
CA LYS A 91 5.20 -12.51 6.54
C LYS A 91 3.79 -12.96 6.17
N GLU A 92 3.14 -13.76 7.01
CA GLU A 92 1.75 -14.21 6.79
C GLU A 92 0.82 -13.01 6.56
N LEU A 93 0.93 -11.98 7.41
CA LEU A 93 0.13 -10.77 7.28
C LEU A 93 0.47 -9.94 6.02
N ALA A 94 1.72 -9.97 5.56
CA ALA A 94 2.11 -9.30 4.32
C ALA A 94 1.47 -9.97 3.09
N ASP A 95 1.42 -11.31 3.08
CA ASP A 95 0.78 -12.09 2.01
C ASP A 95 -0.74 -11.80 1.98
N ASP A 96 -1.40 -11.76 3.14
CA ASP A 96 -2.82 -11.39 3.26
C ASP A 96 -3.11 -9.96 2.76
N ILE A 97 -2.24 -9.00 3.12
CA ILE A 97 -2.36 -7.61 2.65
C ILE A 97 -2.23 -7.54 1.13
N GLN A 98 -1.29 -8.27 0.54
CA GLN A 98 -1.08 -8.28 -0.91
C GLN A 98 -2.25 -8.93 -1.65
N ALA A 99 -2.76 -10.05 -1.14
CA ALA A 99 -3.94 -10.72 -1.71
C ALA A 99 -5.16 -9.79 -1.69
N ARG A 100 -5.40 -9.09 -0.58
CA ARG A 100 -6.50 -8.13 -0.47
C ARG A 100 -6.33 -6.91 -1.37
N ALA A 101 -5.10 -6.39 -1.53
CA ALA A 101 -4.83 -5.26 -2.44
C ALA A 101 -5.20 -5.61 -3.88
N LYS A 102 -4.85 -6.83 -4.31
CA LYS A 102 -5.18 -7.32 -5.65
C LYS A 102 -6.70 -7.42 -5.83
N MET A 103 -7.39 -8.04 -4.87
CA MET A 103 -8.86 -8.14 -4.90
C MET A 103 -9.53 -6.76 -4.95
N LEU A 104 -9.12 -5.82 -4.09
CA LEU A 104 -9.70 -4.47 -4.06
C LEU A 104 -9.45 -3.72 -5.38
N LYS A 105 -8.27 -3.87 -5.99
CA LYS A 105 -7.97 -3.26 -7.28
C LYS A 105 -8.85 -3.81 -8.40
N GLU A 106 -9.12 -5.12 -8.40
CA GLU A 106 -10.03 -5.75 -9.37
C GLU A 106 -11.49 -5.33 -9.13
N GLN A 107 -11.91 -5.29 -7.86
CA GLN A 107 -13.28 -4.94 -7.47
C GLN A 107 -13.64 -3.49 -7.77
N TYR A 108 -12.71 -2.56 -7.58
CA TYR A 108 -12.93 -1.12 -7.74
C TYR A 108 -12.21 -0.53 -8.96
N ALA A 109 -11.87 -1.35 -9.95
CA ALA A 109 -11.15 -0.93 -11.16
C ALA A 109 -11.89 0.21 -11.90
N GLU A 110 -13.23 0.13 -11.95
CA GLU A 110 -14.11 1.11 -12.59
C GLU A 110 -14.02 2.53 -11.98
N TYR A 111 -13.54 2.65 -10.74
CA TYR A 111 -13.32 3.94 -10.07
C TYR A 111 -11.92 4.53 -10.33
N THR A 112 -11.08 3.80 -11.07
CA THR A 112 -9.67 4.13 -11.28
C THR A 112 -9.27 4.29 -12.74
N GLU A 113 -10.17 3.96 -13.67
CA GLU A 113 -10.00 4.18 -15.11
C GLU A 113 -10.76 5.45 -15.55
N GLU A 114 -10.09 6.61 -15.53
CA GLU A 114 -10.50 7.83 -16.25
C GLU A 114 -9.39 8.31 -17.19
#